data_AF-A0A3D2AXD7-F1
#
_entry.id   AF-A0A3D2AXD7-F1
#
_cell.length_a   1.000
_cell.length_b   1.000
_cell.length_c   1.000
_cell.angle_alpha   90.00
_cell.angle_beta   90.00
_cell.angle_gamma   90.00
#
_symmetry.space_group_name_H-M   'P 1'
#
loop_
_entity.id
_entity.type
_entity.pdbx_description
1 polymer ?
#
loop_
_entity_poly.entity_id
_entity_poly.type
_entity_poly.pdbx_seq_one_letter_code
_entity_poly.pdbx_strand_id
1 'polypeptide(L)'
;THFTSPIRRYPDLAVHRALRELRRKKKLAATRRQQLTDELPALALETSELERRAEEAERELVQWKKVRFMSDKVGEEFEGYLVGVTSFGLFVQLVEHFVEGLVHISSMADDYYRFIEREHVLFGEATGKRYRLGDRVAVQVIRVDLERHQVDLGLVDILESVRASEQRRSARRSRSRRPRATSGRRQTGKRRVRAR
;
A
#
# COMPACT_ATOMS: atom_id res chain seq x y z
N THR A 1 24.83 -7.95 25.99
CA THR A 1 24.57 -9.37 26.34
C THR A 1 23.16 -9.50 26.88
N HIS A 2 22.39 -10.46 26.37
CA HIS A 2 21.04 -10.76 26.87
C HIS A 2 21.11 -11.75 28.05
N PHE A 3 20.20 -11.65 29.04
CA PHE A 3 20.23 -12.47 30.25
C PHE A 3 18.85 -12.82 30.85
N THR A 4 17.87 -11.95 30.72
CA THR A 4 16.60 -12.00 31.46
C THR A 4 15.54 -12.93 30.87
N SER A 5 15.79 -13.61 29.75
CA SER A 5 14.75 -14.36 29.02
C SER A 5 15.21 -15.72 28.47
N PRO A 6 15.72 -16.63 29.32
CA PRO A 6 16.24 -17.94 28.91
C PRO A 6 15.19 -18.90 28.32
N ILE A 7 13.90 -18.64 28.55
CA ILE A 7 12.80 -19.46 27.98
C ILE A 7 12.62 -19.18 26.48
N ARG A 8 12.85 -17.94 26.03
CA ARG A 8 12.56 -17.49 24.66
C ARG A 8 13.80 -17.09 23.85
N ARG A 9 14.98 -17.06 24.46
CA ARG A 9 16.26 -16.72 23.80
C ARG A 9 17.35 -17.69 24.22
N TYR A 10 17.90 -18.41 23.25
CA TYR A 10 19.00 -19.34 23.49
C TYR A 10 20.28 -18.68 24.02
N PRO A 11 20.67 -17.46 23.59
CA PRO A 11 21.82 -16.76 24.17
C PRO A 11 21.73 -16.57 25.70
N ASP A 12 20.56 -16.20 26.22
CA ASP A 12 20.32 -16.08 27.65
C ASP A 12 20.53 -17.45 28.34
N LEU A 13 20.03 -18.55 27.76
CA LEU A 13 20.23 -19.90 28.30
C LEU A 13 21.72 -20.30 28.37
N ALA A 14 22.50 -19.94 27.34
CA ALA A 14 23.95 -20.18 27.32
C ALA A 14 24.67 -19.42 28.44
N VAL A 15 24.31 -18.15 28.67
CA VAL A 15 24.83 -17.33 29.77
C VAL A 15 24.46 -17.94 31.13
N HIS A 16 23.21 -18.37 31.31
CA HIS A 16 22.76 -19.03 32.55
C HIS A 16 23.52 -20.33 32.84
N ARG A 17 23.80 -21.14 31.80
CA ARG A 17 24.61 -22.37 31.92
C ARG A 17 26.05 -22.05 32.33
N ALA A 18 26.68 -21.08 31.66
CA ALA A 18 28.05 -20.66 31.97
C ALA A 18 28.18 -20.10 33.40
N LEU A 19 27.24 -19.26 33.83
CA LEU A 19 27.22 -18.70 35.19
C LEU A 19 26.99 -19.77 36.25
N ARG A 20 26.10 -20.74 36.00
CA ARG A 20 25.87 -21.88 36.92
C ARG A 20 27.13 -22.72 37.09
N GLU A 21 27.86 -22.97 36.00
CA GLU A 21 29.12 -23.72 36.04
C GLU A 21 30.21 -22.94 36.81
N LEU A 22 30.37 -21.65 36.51
CA LEU A 22 31.32 -20.78 37.20
C LEU A 22 31.03 -20.71 38.71
N ARG A 23 29.76 -20.60 39.10
CA ARG A 23 29.35 -20.54 40.51
C ARG A 23 29.65 -21.84 41.26
N ARG A 24 29.45 -23.00 40.62
CA ARG A 24 29.70 -24.32 41.23
C ARG A 24 31.18 -24.64 41.39
N LYS A 25 31.98 -24.35 40.36
CA LYS A 25 33.40 -24.72 40.30
C LYS A 25 34.34 -23.61 40.80
N LYS A 26 33.84 -22.41 41.12
CA LYS A 26 34.57 -21.16 41.41
C LYS A 26 35.52 -20.68 40.29
N LYS A 27 35.86 -21.53 39.33
CA LYS A 27 36.66 -21.25 38.13
C LYS A 27 36.24 -22.19 37.00
N LEU A 28 36.28 -21.70 35.77
CA LEU A 28 36.14 -22.55 34.58
C LEU A 28 37.47 -23.27 34.31
N ALA A 29 37.41 -24.58 34.07
CA ALA A 29 38.58 -25.34 33.62
C ALA A 29 39.11 -24.76 32.30
N ALA A 30 40.43 -24.77 32.09
CA ALA A 30 41.06 -24.20 30.90
C ALA A 30 40.53 -24.83 29.61
N THR A 31 40.35 -26.16 29.60
CA THR A 31 39.71 -26.92 28.51
C THR A 31 38.28 -26.45 28.24
N ARG A 32 37.47 -26.23 29.28
CA ARG A 32 36.10 -25.77 29.10
C ARG A 32 36.03 -24.34 28.57
N ARG A 33 36.95 -23.47 29.02
CA ARG A 33 37.06 -22.11 28.51
C ARG A 33 37.43 -22.12 27.02
N GLN A 34 38.38 -22.96 26.61
CA GLN A 34 38.76 -23.09 25.21
C GLN A 34 37.59 -23.57 24.35
N GLN A 35 36.90 -24.63 24.78
CA GLN A 35 35.68 -25.11 24.09
C GLN A 35 34.65 -24.01 23.90
N LEU A 36 34.36 -23.22 24.94
CA LEU A 36 33.42 -22.11 24.82
C LEU A 36 33.92 -21.03 23.87
N THR A 37 35.22 -20.70 23.88
CA THR A 37 35.81 -19.75 22.94
C THR A 37 35.67 -20.23 21.49
N ASP A 38 35.78 -21.53 21.25
CA ASP A 38 35.68 -22.12 19.92
C ASP A 38 34.21 -22.26 19.46
N GLU A 39 33.29 -22.62 20.37
CA GLU A 39 31.86 -22.88 20.07
C GLU A 39 31.01 -21.59 19.99
N LEU A 40 31.27 -20.60 20.86
CA LEU A 40 30.42 -19.41 20.99
C LEU A 40 30.31 -18.56 19.72
N PRO A 41 31.35 -18.35 18.90
CA PRO A 41 31.25 -17.56 17.67
C PRO A 41 30.24 -18.16 16.67
N ALA A 42 30.30 -19.47 16.45
CA ALA A 42 29.37 -20.16 15.55
C ALA A 42 27.93 -20.09 16.07
N LEU A 43 27.74 -20.31 17.37
CA LEU A 43 26.44 -20.22 18.01
C LEU A 43 25.86 -18.79 17.98
N ALA A 44 26.70 -17.77 18.16
CA ALA A 44 26.29 -16.38 18.09
C ALA A 44 25.80 -16.03 16.67
N LEU A 45 26.48 -16.51 15.63
CA LEU A 45 26.06 -16.34 14.25
C LEU A 45 24.69 -17.00 14.00
N GLU A 46 24.56 -18.29 14.35
CA GLU A 46 23.33 -19.06 14.15
C GLU A 46 22.14 -18.43 14.89
N THR A 47 22.31 -18.06 16.16
CA THR A 47 21.23 -17.43 16.93
C THR A 47 20.82 -16.07 16.36
N SER A 48 21.77 -15.31 15.81
CA SER A 48 21.48 -14.02 15.15
C SER A 48 20.76 -14.19 13.80
N GLU A 49 21.06 -15.26 13.06
CA GLU A 49 20.36 -15.61 11.82
C GLU A 49 18.93 -16.08 12.11
N LEU A 50 18.76 -16.94 13.12
CA LEU A 50 17.44 -17.42 13.54
C LEU A 50 16.57 -16.29 14.08
N GLU A 51 17.13 -15.32 14.81
CA GLU A 51 16.41 -14.13 15.29
C GLU A 51 15.88 -13.31 14.10
N ARG A 52 16.75 -12.98 13.13
CA ARG A 52 16.34 -12.27 11.91
C ARG A 52 15.26 -13.03 11.13
N ARG A 53 15.42 -14.33 10.94
CA ARG A 53 14.44 -15.18 10.26
C ARG A 53 13.08 -15.20 10.97
N ALA A 54 13.08 -15.25 12.31
CA ALA A 54 11.86 -15.22 13.10
C ALA A 54 11.16 -13.85 12.98
N GLU A 55 11.92 -12.75 13.04
CA GLU A 55 11.36 -11.40 12.84
C GLU A 55 10.79 -11.20 11.43
N GLU A 56 11.47 -11.68 10.40
CA GLU A 56 10.98 -11.62 9.02
C GLU A 56 9.66 -12.37 8.86
N ALA A 57 9.58 -13.59 9.38
CA ALA A 57 8.35 -14.40 9.35
C ALA A 57 7.21 -13.75 10.15
N GLU A 58 7.50 -13.13 11.30
CA GLU A 58 6.50 -12.40 12.08
C GLU A 58 5.97 -11.17 11.32
N ARG A 59 6.87 -10.39 10.71
CA ARG A 59 6.50 -9.22 9.89
C ARG A 59 5.62 -9.64 8.71
N GLU A 60 5.99 -10.70 8.00
CA GLU A 60 5.22 -11.24 6.89
C GLU A 60 3.83 -11.70 7.33
N LEU A 61 3.74 -12.44 8.45
CA LEU A 61 2.45 -12.89 9.01
C LEU A 61 1.55 -11.70 9.38
N VAL A 62 2.11 -10.65 9.99
CA VAL A 62 1.37 -9.43 10.33
C VAL A 62 0.89 -8.73 9.07
N GLN A 63 1.74 -8.59 8.05
CA GLN A 63 1.35 -8.02 6.76
C GLN A 63 0.23 -8.81 6.09
N TRP A 64 0.35 -10.14 6.03
CA TRP A 64 -0.70 -10.99 5.46
C TRP A 64 -2.03 -10.84 6.20
N LYS A 65 -2.01 -10.83 7.54
CA LYS A 65 -3.23 -10.62 8.35
C LYS A 65 -3.85 -9.25 8.10
N LYS A 66 -3.04 -8.20 7.97
CA LYS A 66 -3.49 -6.84 7.62
C LYS A 66 -4.17 -6.81 6.26
N VAL A 67 -3.55 -7.40 5.23
CA VAL A 67 -4.11 -7.46 3.87
C VAL A 67 -5.42 -8.24 3.87
N ARG A 68 -5.47 -9.40 4.55
CA ARG A 68 -6.69 -10.19 4.71
C ARG A 68 -7.81 -9.41 5.41
N PHE A 69 -7.48 -8.61 6.41
CA PHE A 69 -8.46 -7.75 7.09
C PHE A 69 -9.03 -6.67 6.16
N MET A 70 -8.24 -6.17 5.21
CA MET A 70 -8.69 -5.18 4.24
C MET A 70 -9.58 -5.76 3.13
N SER A 71 -9.63 -7.09 2.95
CA SER A 71 -10.45 -7.71 1.89
C SER A 71 -11.95 -7.41 2.02
N ASP A 72 -12.45 -7.27 3.24
CA ASP A 72 -13.86 -6.97 3.49
C ASP A 72 -14.17 -5.45 3.41
N LYS A 73 -13.14 -4.63 3.22
CA LYS A 73 -13.17 -3.16 3.25
C LYS A 73 -12.98 -2.51 1.86
N VAL A 74 -13.14 -3.30 0.80
CA VAL A 74 -12.96 -2.83 -0.57
C VAL A 74 -14.04 -1.82 -0.93
N GLY A 75 -13.63 -0.66 -1.43
CA GLY A 75 -14.50 0.48 -1.76
C GLY A 75 -14.65 1.51 -0.64
N GLU A 76 -14.17 1.23 0.58
CA GLU A 76 -14.15 2.24 1.65
C GLU A 76 -13.01 3.26 1.44
N GLU A 77 -13.23 4.46 1.95
CA GLU A 77 -12.28 5.57 1.93
C GLU A 77 -11.59 5.68 3.29
N PHE A 78 -10.27 5.86 3.24
CA PHE A 78 -9.41 5.99 4.41
C PHE A 78 -8.47 7.16 4.24
N GLU A 79 -8.02 7.69 5.37
CA GLU A 79 -6.90 8.61 5.39
C GLU A 79 -5.59 7.86 5.60
N GLY A 80 -4.54 8.34 4.94
CA GLY A 80 -3.21 7.80 5.08
C GLY A 80 -2.12 8.84 4.90
N TYR A 81 -0.91 8.43 5.25
CA TYR A 81 0.30 9.22 5.01
C TYR A 81 1.14 8.55 3.92
N LEU A 82 1.78 9.38 3.09
CA LEU A 82 2.74 8.90 2.11
C LEU A 82 4.02 8.45 2.83
N VAL A 83 4.36 7.17 2.72
CA VAL A 83 5.55 6.53 3.33
C VAL A 83 6.64 6.28 2.29
N GLY A 84 6.30 6.33 1.01
CA GLY A 84 7.27 6.18 -0.06
C GLY A 84 6.75 6.72 -1.38
N VAL A 85 7.66 7.27 -2.17
CA VAL A 85 7.38 7.75 -3.53
C VAL A 85 8.34 7.04 -4.47
N THR A 86 7.81 6.38 -5.49
CA THR A 86 8.60 5.73 -6.54
C THR A 86 8.17 6.20 -7.91
N SER A 87 8.91 5.80 -8.94
CA SER A 87 8.59 6.13 -10.34
C SER A 87 7.29 5.49 -10.84
N PHE A 88 6.87 4.36 -10.26
CA PHE A 88 5.69 3.61 -10.69
C PHE A 88 4.46 3.85 -9.79
N GLY A 89 4.62 4.50 -8.64
CA GLY A 89 3.49 4.75 -7.75
C GLY A 89 3.87 5.39 -6.42
N LEU A 90 2.87 5.45 -5.55
CA LEU A 90 2.97 5.99 -4.20
C LEU A 90 2.62 4.92 -3.18
N PHE A 91 3.41 4.82 -2.12
CA PHE A 91 3.14 3.97 -0.97
C PHE A 91 2.45 4.80 0.11
N VAL A 92 1.22 4.44 0.45
CA VAL A 92 0.39 5.12 1.44
C VAL A 92 0.15 4.16 2.60
N GLN A 93 0.43 4.61 3.82
CA GLN A 93 0.09 3.90 5.04
C GLN A 93 -1.18 4.47 5.65
N LEU A 94 -2.19 3.63 5.82
CA LEU A 94 -3.47 4.02 6.42
C LEU A 94 -3.31 4.30 7.91
N VAL A 95 -3.96 5.35 8.41
CA VAL A 95 -3.85 5.79 9.81
C VAL A 95 -4.48 4.80 10.78
N GLU A 96 -5.66 4.27 10.46
CA GLU A 96 -6.43 3.43 11.39
C GLU A 96 -5.88 2.01 11.51
N HIS A 97 -5.47 1.42 10.40
CA HIS A 97 -5.14 0.00 10.32
C HIS A 97 -3.64 -0.26 10.11
N PHE A 98 -2.82 0.80 9.96
CA PHE A 98 -1.38 0.73 9.67
C PHE A 98 -1.08 -0.24 8.51
N VAL A 99 -1.98 -0.29 7.53
CA VAL A 99 -1.83 -1.11 6.33
C VAL A 99 -1.18 -0.24 5.27
N GLU A 100 -0.17 -0.81 4.62
CA GLU A 100 0.50 -0.18 3.48
C GLU A 100 -0.23 -0.59 2.21
N GLY A 101 -0.55 0.39 1.38
CA GLY A 101 -1.10 0.16 0.06
C GLY A 101 -0.36 0.94 -1.01
N LEU A 102 -0.45 0.46 -2.23
CA LEU A 102 0.18 1.04 -3.41
C LEU A 102 -0.87 1.77 -4.24
N VAL A 103 -0.64 3.05 -4.50
CA VAL A 103 -1.34 3.78 -5.56
C VAL A 103 -0.48 3.74 -6.80
N HIS A 104 -0.89 2.95 -7.79
CA HIS A 104 -0.18 2.87 -9.06
C HIS A 104 -0.37 4.15 -9.88
N ILE A 105 0.67 4.62 -10.57
CA ILE A 105 0.59 5.84 -11.41
C ILE A 105 -0.52 5.76 -12.46
N SER A 106 -0.91 4.56 -12.91
CA SER A 106 -2.00 4.37 -13.88
C SER A 106 -3.39 4.67 -13.31
N SER A 107 -3.60 4.57 -11.99
CA SER A 107 -4.86 4.99 -11.37
C SER A 107 -4.93 6.52 -11.24
N MET A 108 -3.80 7.21 -11.37
CA MET A 108 -3.68 8.66 -11.37
C MET A 108 -3.87 9.25 -12.78
N ALA A 109 -5.00 8.95 -13.41
CA ALA A 109 -5.29 9.35 -14.79
C ALA A 109 -5.63 10.85 -14.97
N ASP A 110 -5.45 11.69 -13.95
CA ASP A 110 -5.71 13.13 -14.02
C ASP A 110 -4.55 13.91 -14.65
N ASP A 111 -3.31 13.39 -14.60
CA ASP A 111 -2.13 14.12 -15.05
C ASP A 111 -0.99 13.19 -15.52
N TYR A 112 0.03 13.78 -16.17
CA TYR A 112 1.32 13.15 -16.40
C TYR A 112 2.23 13.40 -15.21
N TYR A 113 2.48 12.34 -14.44
CA TYR A 113 3.32 12.42 -13.24
C TYR A 113 4.77 12.05 -13.54
N ARG A 114 5.68 12.94 -13.14
CA ARG A 114 7.13 12.75 -13.24
C ARG A 114 7.73 12.59 -11.85
N PHE A 115 8.53 11.55 -11.68
CA PHE A 115 9.29 11.34 -10.45
C PHE A 115 10.60 12.15 -10.46
N ILE A 116 10.81 12.95 -9.42
CA ILE A 116 12.02 13.73 -9.20
C ILE A 116 12.80 13.05 -8.06
N GLU A 117 13.78 12.24 -8.44
CA GLU A 117 14.57 11.42 -7.51
C GLU A 117 15.27 12.25 -6.43
N ARG A 118 15.82 13.42 -6.79
CA ARG A 118 16.53 14.31 -5.85
C ARG A 118 15.68 14.80 -4.69
N GLU A 119 14.37 14.97 -4.92
CA GLU A 119 13.46 15.49 -3.90
C GLU A 119 12.55 14.39 -3.32
N HIS A 120 12.58 13.18 -3.88
CA HIS A 120 11.61 12.10 -3.61
C HIS A 120 10.15 12.60 -3.76
N VAL A 121 9.88 13.29 -4.88
CA VAL A 121 8.57 13.89 -5.16
C VAL A 121 8.02 13.38 -6.47
N LEU A 122 6.72 13.09 -6.48
CA LEU A 122 5.96 12.88 -7.71
C LEU A 122 5.29 14.22 -8.10
N PHE A 123 5.65 14.76 -9.26
CA PHE A 123 5.15 16.05 -9.75
C PHE A 123 4.24 15.86 -10.97
N GLY A 124 3.01 16.38 -10.92
CA GLY A 124 2.10 16.43 -12.05
C GLY A 124 2.40 17.63 -12.96
N GLU A 125 2.66 17.40 -14.25
CA GLU A 125 3.05 18.46 -15.19
C GLU A 125 1.91 19.44 -15.52
N ALA A 126 0.66 18.98 -15.65
CA ALA A 126 -0.47 19.83 -16.03
C ALA A 126 -1.19 20.48 -14.83
N THR A 127 -1.27 19.78 -13.71
CA THR A 127 -1.97 20.20 -12.48
C THR A 127 -1.04 20.89 -11.49
N GLY A 128 0.27 20.65 -11.57
CA GLY A 128 1.26 21.14 -10.61
C GLY A 128 1.19 20.46 -9.24
N LYS A 129 0.41 19.39 -9.09
CA LYS A 129 0.29 18.63 -7.84
C LYS A 129 1.63 18.00 -7.48
N ARG A 130 1.95 17.99 -6.19
CA ARG A 130 3.18 17.42 -5.63
C ARG A 130 2.80 16.43 -4.55
N TYR A 131 3.28 15.20 -4.68
CA TYR A 131 3.18 14.20 -3.62
C TYR A 131 4.57 13.95 -3.06
N ARG A 132 4.75 14.26 -1.77
CA ARG A 132 6.00 14.10 -1.03
C ARG A 132 5.82 13.09 0.09
N LEU A 133 6.96 12.57 0.56
CA LEU A 133 7.00 11.77 1.77
C LEU A 133 6.41 12.55 2.95
N GLY A 134 5.48 11.94 3.68
CA GLY A 134 4.82 12.52 4.86
C GLY A 134 3.52 13.27 4.58
N ASP A 135 3.17 13.51 3.32
CA ASP A 135 1.92 14.18 2.98
C ASP A 135 0.70 13.30 3.36
N ARG A 136 -0.36 13.95 3.87
CA ARG A 136 -1.62 13.29 4.20
C ARG A 136 -2.52 13.26 2.97
N VAL A 137 -3.06 12.08 2.65
CA VAL A 137 -3.89 11.85 1.48
C VAL A 137 -5.12 11.01 1.84
N ALA A 138 -6.23 11.27 1.15
CA ALA A 138 -7.42 10.44 1.19
C ALA A 138 -7.35 9.40 0.07
N VAL A 139 -7.51 8.13 0.44
CA VAL A 139 -7.37 6.98 -0.46
C VAL A 139 -8.57 6.04 -0.36
N GLN A 140 -9.01 5.50 -1.49
CA GLN A 140 -10.03 4.46 -1.57
C GLN A 140 -9.37 3.11 -1.86
N VAL A 141 -9.84 2.06 -1.19
CA VAL A 141 -9.40 0.69 -1.46
C VAL A 141 -10.04 0.21 -2.76
N ILE A 142 -9.23 -0.01 -3.80
CA ILE A 142 -9.73 -0.48 -5.12
C ILE A 142 -9.79 -2.00 -5.13
N ARG A 143 -8.68 -2.63 -4.74
CA ARG A 143 -8.50 -4.08 -4.84
C ARG A 143 -7.53 -4.55 -3.76
N VAL A 144 -7.73 -5.78 -3.29
CA VAL A 144 -6.81 -6.43 -2.37
C VAL A 144 -6.28 -7.68 -3.04
N ASP A 145 -4.97 -7.82 -3.12
CA ASP A 145 -4.26 -8.96 -3.71
C ASP A 145 -3.64 -9.81 -2.59
N LEU A 146 -4.31 -10.91 -2.29
CA LEU A 146 -3.90 -11.84 -1.23
C LEU A 146 -2.68 -12.69 -1.61
N GLU A 147 -2.36 -12.84 -2.90
CA GLU A 147 -1.18 -13.59 -3.32
C GLU A 147 0.08 -12.74 -3.21
N ARG A 148 -0.05 -11.45 -3.52
CA ARG A 148 1.06 -10.48 -3.45
C ARG A 148 1.19 -9.80 -2.09
N HIS A 149 0.27 -10.04 -1.16
CA HIS A 149 0.17 -9.34 0.12
C HIS A 149 0.11 -7.81 -0.07
N GLN A 150 -0.60 -7.35 -1.10
CA GLN A 150 -0.65 -5.94 -1.50
C GLN A 150 -2.08 -5.42 -1.56
N VAL A 151 -2.26 -4.15 -1.18
CA VAL A 151 -3.53 -3.44 -1.30
C VAL A 151 -3.36 -2.36 -2.38
N ASP A 152 -4.17 -2.45 -3.42
CA ASP A 152 -4.23 -1.43 -4.48
C ASP A 152 -5.16 -0.29 -4.02
N LEU A 153 -4.60 0.90 -3.93
CA LEU A 153 -5.29 2.11 -3.50
C LEU A 153 -5.49 3.08 -4.68
N GLY A 154 -6.49 3.94 -4.57
CA GLY A 154 -6.72 5.07 -5.47
C GLY A 154 -6.84 6.36 -4.69
N LEU A 155 -6.27 7.47 -5.19
CA LEU A 155 -6.46 8.78 -4.57
C LEU A 155 -7.87 9.29 -4.83
N VAL A 156 -8.59 9.65 -3.76
CA VAL A 156 -9.99 10.10 -3.84
C VAL A 156 -10.12 11.34 -4.74
N ASP A 157 -9.26 12.34 -4.54
CA ASP A 157 -9.23 13.57 -5.34
C ASP A 157 -9.16 13.30 -6.85
N ILE A 158 -8.41 12.26 -7.24
CA ILE A 158 -8.24 11.89 -8.64
C ILE A 158 -9.48 11.15 -9.14
N LEU A 159 -9.99 10.19 -8.38
CA LEU A 159 -11.20 9.44 -8.71
C LEU A 159 -12.41 10.38 -8.90
N GLU A 160 -12.55 11.40 -8.06
CA GLU A 160 -13.58 12.43 -8.22
C GLU A 160 -13.40 13.26 -9.50
N SER A 161 -12.18 13.69 -9.80
CA SER A 161 -11.88 14.46 -11.02
C SER A 161 -12.22 13.68 -12.29
N VAL A 162 -11.92 12.38 -12.31
CA VAL A 162 -12.23 11.47 -13.43
C VAL A 162 -13.74 11.31 -13.56
N ARG A 163 -14.46 11.00 -12.47
CA ARG A 163 -15.93 10.88 -12.47
C ARG A 163 -16.62 12.15 -12.98
N ALA A 164 -16.14 13.33 -12.57
CA ALA A 164 -16.68 14.61 -13.04
C ALA A 164 -16.45 14.83 -14.55
N SER A 165 -15.28 14.39 -15.07
CA SER A 165 -14.96 14.47 -16.50
C SER A 165 -15.84 13.53 -17.35
N GLU A 166 -16.14 12.34 -16.85
CA GLU A 166 -16.99 11.35 -17.53
C GLU A 166 -18.45 11.78 -17.59
N GLN A 167 -18.99 12.34 -16.49
CA GLN A 167 -20.35 12.89 -16.47
C GLN A 167 -20.52 14.04 -17.48
N ARG A 168 -19.51 14.89 -17.64
CA ARG A 168 -19.52 15.95 -18.67
C ARG A 168 -19.50 15.38 -20.09
N ARG A 169 -18.75 14.29 -20.33
CA ARG A 169 -18.71 13.60 -21.63
C ARG A 169 -20.03 12.90 -21.96
N SER A 170 -20.66 12.23 -21.00
CA SER A 170 -21.95 11.56 -21.20
C SER A 170 -23.09 12.55 -21.46
N ALA A 171 -23.12 13.68 -20.75
CA ALA A 171 -24.07 14.78 -20.98
C ALA A 171 -23.89 15.46 -22.35
N ARG A 172 -22.65 15.53 -22.87
CA ARG A 172 -22.38 16.08 -24.21
C ARG A 172 -22.77 15.11 -25.32
N ARG A 173 -22.58 13.80 -25.12
CA ARG A 173 -23.03 12.73 -26.03
C ARG A 173 -24.56 12.62 -26.09
N SER A 174 -25.27 12.78 -24.98
CA SER A 174 -26.73 12.76 -24.97
C SER A 174 -27.36 13.97 -25.68
N ARG A 175 -26.74 15.16 -25.60
CA ARG A 175 -27.15 16.35 -26.39
C ARG A 175 -26.90 16.22 -27.89
N SER A 176 -25.84 15.52 -28.30
CA SER A 176 -25.52 15.26 -29.71
C SER A 176 -26.46 14.26 -30.39
N ARG A 177 -27.24 13.49 -29.61
CA ARG A 177 -28.13 12.42 -30.10
C ARG A 177 -29.61 12.81 -30.19
N ARG A 178 -29.95 14.10 -30.07
CA ARG A 178 -31.30 14.56 -30.44
C ARG A 178 -31.44 14.50 -31.97
N PRO A 179 -32.38 13.71 -32.53
CA PRO A 179 -32.65 13.74 -33.95
C PRO A 179 -33.11 15.15 -34.31
N ARG A 180 -32.50 15.78 -35.33
CA ARG A 180 -33.05 16.98 -35.94
C ARG A 180 -34.45 16.62 -36.43
N ALA A 181 -35.48 17.13 -35.75
CA ALA A 181 -36.85 17.02 -36.21
C ALA A 181 -36.95 17.64 -37.61
N THR A 182 -37.19 16.80 -38.60
CA THR A 182 -37.48 17.20 -39.97
C THR A 182 -38.74 18.05 -39.96
N SER A 183 -38.59 19.35 -40.22
CA SER A 183 -39.71 20.29 -40.29
C SER A 183 -40.61 19.94 -41.48
N GLY A 184 -41.71 19.25 -41.19
CA GLY A 184 -42.78 18.99 -42.15
C GLY A 184 -43.40 20.29 -42.63
N ARG A 185 -43.18 20.59 -43.92
CA ARG A 185 -43.78 21.70 -44.66
C ARG A 185 -45.29 21.44 -44.79
N ARG A 186 -46.11 22.09 -43.95
CA ARG A 186 -47.58 22.11 -44.06
C ARG A 186 -47.98 22.83 -45.36
N GLN A 187 -48.43 22.07 -46.36
CA GLN A 187 -49.16 22.61 -47.51
C GLN A 187 -50.66 22.69 -47.15
N THR A 188 -51.17 23.92 -47.11
CA THR A 188 -52.60 24.24 -47.04
C THR A 188 -53.21 24.16 -48.43
N GLY A 189 -53.98 23.10 -48.71
CA GLY A 189 -54.78 22.94 -49.94
C GLY A 189 -56.27 23.18 -49.66
N LYS A 190 -56.81 24.24 -50.27
CA LYS A 190 -58.20 24.73 -50.16
C LYS A 190 -59.25 23.73 -50.65
N ARG A 191 -60.33 23.57 -49.88
CA ARG A 191 -61.64 23.03 -50.31
C ARG A 191 -62.37 24.05 -51.19
N ARG A 192 -62.80 23.64 -52.39
CA ARG A 192 -63.91 24.17 -53.21
C ARG A 192 -64.64 22.92 -53.76
N VAL A 193 -65.81 22.50 -53.26
CA VAL A 193 -67.20 22.98 -53.45
C VAL A 193 -67.74 22.84 -54.88
N ARG A 194 -68.82 22.02 -54.99
CA ARG A 194 -69.92 21.94 -56.00
C ARG A 194 -69.58 21.34 -57.38
N ALA A 195 -70.50 20.76 -58.14
CA ALA A 195 -71.82 20.14 -57.97
C ALA A 195 -72.24 19.57 -59.35
N ARG A 196 -73.24 18.66 -59.32
CA ARG A 196 -73.99 18.03 -60.43
C ARG A 196 -73.32 16.84 -61.11
#